data_AF-A0A7Y5WC82-F1
#
_entry.id   AF-A0A7Y5WC82-F1
#
_cell.length_a   1.000
_cell.length_b   1.000
_cell.length_c   1.000
_cell.angle_alpha   90.00
_cell.angle_beta   90.00
_cell.angle_gamma   90.00
#
_symmetry.space_group_name_H-M   'P 1'
#
loop_
_entity.id
_entity.type
_entity.pdbx_description
1 polymer ?
#
loop_
_entity_poly.entity_id
_entity_poly.type
_entity_poly.pdbx_seq_one_letter_code
_entity_poly.pdbx_strand_id
1 'polypeptide(L)'
;MKRLFDLTFFLLAVLIFSLPVLLISLTLWFVERHPVFFRQERIGKDKQPFQILKFQTMVNGIPTPVGALLRKTGLDEIPQFFNVLKGDMSIVGPRALTRQDIDRLGWNDEYHSARWSVLPGITGLAQLYGGQHRKTSWFWDRHYLKNHPLLLDAGIVAVSFMMNLFGKTRVRQYVFGRKDLK
;
A
#
# COMPACT_ATOMS: atom_id res chain seq x y z
N MET A 1 11.16 -15.57 -9.12
CA MET A 1 11.52 -14.22 -9.63
C MET A 1 10.83 -13.09 -8.85
N LYS A 2 9.50 -13.11 -8.67
CA LYS A 2 8.75 -12.09 -7.90
C LYS A 2 9.33 -11.80 -6.49
N ARG A 3 9.67 -12.85 -5.75
CA ARG A 3 10.27 -12.70 -4.41
C ARG A 3 11.61 -11.95 -4.42
N LEU A 4 12.46 -12.22 -5.42
CA LEU A 4 13.74 -11.54 -5.57
C LEU A 4 13.51 -10.04 -5.85
N PHE A 5 12.58 -9.72 -6.75
CA PHE A 5 12.15 -8.34 -7.00
C PHE A 5 11.70 -7.64 -5.70
N ASP A 6 10.87 -8.30 -4.89
CA ASP A 6 10.40 -7.73 -3.63
C ASP A 6 11.54 -7.45 -2.64
N LEU A 7 12.50 -8.37 -2.54
CA LEU A 7 13.67 -8.20 -1.67
C LEU A 7 14.62 -7.12 -2.19
N THR A 8 14.81 -6.99 -3.50
CA THR A 8 15.59 -5.89 -4.09
C THR A 8 15.00 -4.53 -3.72
N PHE A 9 13.69 -4.35 -3.88
CA PHE A 9 13.03 -3.09 -3.50
C PHE A 9 13.01 -2.86 -1.99
N PHE A 10 12.92 -3.92 -1.18
CA PHE A 10 13.11 -3.81 0.27
C PHE A 10 14.50 -3.27 0.62
N LEU A 11 15.57 -3.82 0.03
CA LEU A 11 16.93 -3.35 0.28
C LEU A 11 17.14 -1.90 -0.16
N LEU A 12 16.61 -1.52 -1.33
CA LEU A 12 16.61 -0.12 -1.79
C LEU A 12 15.86 0.80 -0.82
N ALA A 13 14.71 0.35 -0.32
CA ALA A 13 13.93 1.12 0.66
C ALA A 13 14.69 1.30 1.98
N VAL A 14 15.38 0.27 2.47
CA VAL A 14 16.24 0.38 3.66
C VAL A 14 17.37 1.39 3.44
N LEU A 15 18.05 1.31 2.29
CA LEU A 15 19.14 2.22 1.94
C LEU A 15 18.66 3.69 1.91
N ILE A 16 17.52 3.96 1.26
CA ILE A 16 17.02 5.33 1.04
C ILE A 16 16.29 5.88 2.27
N PHE A 17 15.48 5.06 2.94
CA PHE A 17 14.53 5.50 3.96
C PHE A 17 14.96 5.24 5.40
N SER A 18 16.12 4.61 5.66
CA SER A 18 16.62 4.37 7.03
C SER A 18 16.71 5.66 7.86
N LEU A 19 17.35 6.71 7.33
CA LEU A 19 17.47 8.00 8.01
C LEU A 19 16.10 8.69 8.19
N PRO A 20 15.25 8.84 7.16
CA PRO A 20 13.89 9.34 7.34
C PRO A 20 13.07 8.56 8.38
N VAL A 21 13.14 7.23 8.39
CA VAL A 21 12.44 6.38 9.37
C VAL A 21 12.91 6.68 10.79
N LEU A 22 14.22 6.83 11.00
CA LEU A 22 14.77 7.21 12.29
C LEU A 22 14.24 8.59 12.73
N LEU A 23 14.33 9.61 11.87
CA LEU A 23 13.90 10.97 12.19
C LEU A 23 12.38 11.04 12.48
N ILE A 24 11.57 10.34 11.70
CA ILE A 24 10.13 10.23 11.93
C ILE A 24 9.89 9.55 13.28
N SER A 25 10.56 8.43 13.56
CA SER A 25 10.40 7.69 14.81
C SER A 25 10.74 8.54 16.03
N LEU A 26 11.85 9.27 15.97
CA LEU A 26 12.26 10.21 17.03
C LEU A 26 11.22 11.34 17.19
N THR A 27 10.69 11.87 16.09
CA THR A 27 9.66 12.93 16.14
C THR A 27 8.38 12.43 16.81
N LEU A 28 7.86 11.28 16.41
CA LEU A 28 6.65 10.70 17.01
C LEU A 28 6.86 10.39 18.50
N TRP A 29 8.05 9.90 18.86
CA TRP A 29 8.39 9.54 20.24
C TRP A 29 8.60 10.75 21.16
N PHE A 30 9.48 11.68 20.77
CA PHE A 30 9.90 12.79 21.64
C PHE A 30 8.98 14.02 21.54
N VAL A 31 8.42 14.28 20.35
CA VAL A 31 7.60 15.48 20.10
C VAL A 31 6.13 15.17 20.29
N GLU A 32 5.57 14.19 19.57
CA GLU A 32 4.14 13.87 19.65
C GLU A 32 3.78 12.94 20.83
N ARG A 33 4.78 12.32 21.46
CA ARG A 33 4.67 11.53 22.71
C ARG A 33 3.61 10.44 22.67
N HIS A 34 3.56 9.69 21.57
CA HIS A 34 2.73 8.50 21.43
C HIS A 34 3.55 7.34 20.83
N PRO A 35 3.03 6.10 20.82
CA PRO A 35 3.72 4.97 20.21
C PRO A 35 4.12 5.26 18.76
N VAL A 36 5.32 4.85 18.33
CA VAL A 36 5.82 5.10 16.97
C VAL A 36 5.07 4.28 15.92
N PHE A 37 4.76 3.03 16.25
CA PHE A 37 4.18 2.08 15.30
C PHE A 37 2.74 1.73 15.64
N PHE A 38 1.94 1.66 14.59
CA PHE A 38 0.59 1.12 14.60
C PHE A 38 0.58 -0.27 13.97
N ARG A 39 -0.22 -1.18 14.52
CA ARG A 39 -0.46 -2.52 13.96
C ARG A 39 -1.95 -2.75 13.75
N GLN A 40 -2.29 -3.41 12.66
CA GLN A 40 -3.67 -3.77 12.36
C GLN A 40 -3.76 -5.10 11.62
N GLU A 41 -4.72 -5.93 12.00
CA GLU A 41 -5.00 -7.17 11.27
C GLU A 41 -5.54 -6.85 9.87
N ARG A 42 -4.96 -7.50 8.87
CA ARG A 42 -5.37 -7.49 7.48
C ARG A 42 -5.47 -8.91 6.96
N ILE A 43 -6.25 -9.10 5.90
CA ILE A 43 -6.38 -10.37 5.21
C ILE A 43 -5.38 -10.41 4.06
N GLY A 44 -4.56 -11.46 4.06
CA GLY A 44 -3.52 -11.72 3.06
C GLY A 44 -3.88 -12.85 2.11
N LYS A 45 -2.84 -13.48 1.55
CA LYS A 45 -2.97 -14.61 0.64
C LYS A 45 -3.67 -15.78 1.35
N ASP A 46 -4.47 -16.53 0.61
CA ASP A 46 -5.25 -17.68 1.06
C ASP A 46 -6.17 -17.34 2.24
N LYS A 47 -6.61 -16.06 2.29
CA LYS A 47 -7.41 -15.45 3.37
C LYS A 47 -6.75 -15.52 4.76
N GLN A 48 -5.43 -15.71 4.83
CA GLN A 48 -4.71 -15.77 6.10
C GLN A 48 -4.57 -14.37 6.72
N PRO A 49 -4.90 -14.19 8.01
CA PRO A 49 -4.72 -12.91 8.69
C PRO A 49 -3.24 -12.64 8.96
N PHE A 50 -2.82 -11.39 8.81
CA PHE A 50 -1.48 -10.92 9.18
C PHE A 50 -1.54 -9.49 9.76
N GLN A 51 -0.50 -9.09 10.48
CA GLN A 51 -0.41 -7.77 11.10
C GLN A 51 0.36 -6.81 10.21
N ILE A 52 -0.33 -5.81 9.64
CA ILE A 52 0.32 -4.73 8.90
C ILE A 52 1.03 -3.77 9.87
N LEU A 53 2.23 -3.32 9.52
CA LEU A 53 2.99 -2.34 10.30
C LEU A 53 2.97 -0.98 9.60
N LYS A 54 2.61 0.08 10.34
CA LYS A 54 2.63 1.47 9.87
C LYS A 54 3.16 2.40 10.95
N PHE A 55 3.49 3.64 10.59
CA PHE A 55 3.66 4.67 11.61
C PHE A 55 2.30 5.00 12.25
N GLN A 56 2.31 5.25 13.55
CA GLN A 56 1.15 5.76 14.28
C GLN A 56 0.92 7.19 13.83
N THR A 57 -0.19 7.43 13.15
CA THR A 57 -0.54 8.75 12.60
C THR A 57 -1.84 9.32 13.17
N MET A 58 -2.52 8.58 14.04
CA MET A 58 -3.80 8.97 14.63
C MET A 58 -3.80 8.69 16.13
N VAL A 59 -4.32 9.60 16.93
CA VAL A 59 -4.55 9.42 18.37
C VAL A 59 -6.03 9.72 18.62
N ASN A 60 -6.73 8.81 19.31
CA ASN A 60 -8.18 8.93 19.56
C ASN A 60 -9.01 9.18 18.28
N GLY A 61 -8.62 8.56 17.17
CA GLY A 61 -9.30 8.69 15.87
C GLY A 61 -8.98 9.97 15.09
N ILE A 62 -8.16 10.87 15.63
CA ILE A 62 -7.81 12.14 14.99
C ILE A 62 -6.36 12.08 14.50
N PRO A 63 -6.06 12.46 13.24
CA PRO A 63 -4.68 12.56 12.76
C PRO A 63 -3.88 13.61 13.53
N THR A 64 -2.65 13.27 13.93
CA THR A 64 -1.70 14.26 14.49
C THR A 64 -1.17 15.18 13.39
N PRO A 65 -0.57 16.35 13.70
CA PRO A 65 0.02 17.22 12.68
C PRO A 65 1.08 16.49 11.81
N VAL A 66 2.00 15.76 12.43
CA VAL A 66 2.98 14.95 11.70
C VAL A 66 2.28 13.79 11.00
N GLY A 67 1.32 13.14 11.66
CA GLY A 67 0.52 12.06 11.09
C GLY A 67 -0.23 12.45 9.82
N ALA A 68 -0.80 13.64 9.76
CA ALA A 68 -1.48 14.18 8.59
C ALA A 68 -0.51 14.38 7.42
N LEU A 69 0.71 14.88 7.69
CA LEU A 69 1.77 15.00 6.70
C LEU A 69 2.20 13.63 6.19
N LEU A 70 2.48 12.68 7.07
CA LEU A 70 2.92 11.32 6.71
C LEU A 70 1.90 10.60 5.82
N ARG A 71 0.59 10.75 6.12
CA ARG A 71 -0.50 10.18 5.31
C ARG A 71 -0.64 10.85 3.95
N LYS A 72 -0.39 12.16 3.87
CA LYS A 72 -0.43 12.92 2.61
C LYS A 72 0.68 12.48 1.67
N THR A 73 1.87 12.23 2.19
CA THR A 73 3.06 11.82 1.44
C THR A 73 3.18 10.31 1.25
N GLY A 74 2.41 9.51 2.00
CA GLY A 74 2.48 8.05 2.01
C GLY A 74 3.67 7.49 2.81
N LEU A 75 4.40 8.34 3.53
CA LEU A 75 5.52 7.93 4.37
C LEU A 75 5.07 7.08 5.57
N ASP A 76 3.80 7.18 5.98
CA ASP A 76 3.21 6.36 7.04
C ASP A 76 3.24 4.85 6.72
N GLU A 77 3.32 4.49 5.43
CA GLU A 77 3.32 3.13 4.94
C GLU A 77 4.72 2.50 4.82
N ILE A 78 5.81 3.26 5.02
CA ILE A 78 7.19 2.73 4.92
C ILE A 78 7.43 1.50 5.84
N PRO A 79 6.92 1.44 7.08
CA PRO A 79 7.12 0.26 7.92
C PRO A 79 6.55 -1.05 7.32
N GLN A 80 5.66 -0.99 6.33
CA GLN A 80 5.14 -2.18 5.62
C GLN A 80 6.22 -2.93 4.83
N PHE A 81 7.36 -2.29 4.53
CA PHE A 81 8.50 -3.00 3.94
C PHE A 81 9.01 -4.14 4.84
N PHE A 82 8.79 -4.09 6.16
CA PHE A 82 9.03 -5.23 7.05
C PHE A 82 8.04 -6.40 6.79
N ASN A 83 6.79 -6.12 6.43
CA ASN A 83 5.84 -7.16 6.03
C ASN A 83 6.24 -7.79 4.70
N VAL A 84 6.82 -7.00 3.79
CA VAL A 84 7.42 -7.53 2.56
C VAL A 84 8.60 -8.43 2.89
N LEU A 85 9.52 -8.02 3.76
CA LEU A 85 10.62 -8.89 4.21
C LEU A 85 10.11 -10.21 4.83
N LYS A 86 9.07 -10.17 5.67
CA LYS A 86 8.48 -11.37 6.29
C LYS A 86 7.81 -12.32 5.30
N GLY A 87 7.34 -11.80 4.17
CA GLY A 87 6.60 -12.57 3.17
C GLY A 87 5.07 -12.48 3.33
N ASP A 88 4.57 -11.64 4.24
CA ASP A 88 3.13 -11.36 4.38
C ASP A 88 2.59 -10.51 3.22
N MET A 89 3.46 -9.68 2.64
CA MET A 89 3.15 -8.73 1.58
C MET A 89 4.16 -8.83 0.43
N SER A 90 3.76 -8.26 -0.71
CA SER A 90 4.56 -7.99 -1.88
C SER A 90 4.70 -6.47 -2.06
N ILE A 91 5.68 -6.01 -2.85
CA ILE A 91 5.77 -4.58 -3.22
C ILE A 91 4.54 -4.19 -4.05
N VAL A 92 4.16 -5.06 -4.99
CA VAL A 92 3.04 -4.87 -5.91
C VAL A 92 1.99 -5.96 -5.72
N GLY A 93 0.74 -5.57 -5.63
CA GLY A 93 -0.40 -6.47 -5.49
C GLY A 93 -1.67 -5.74 -5.02
N PRO A 94 -2.80 -6.46 -4.93
CA PRO A 94 -4.04 -5.91 -4.39
C PRO A 94 -3.84 -5.37 -2.97
N ARG A 95 -4.47 -4.25 -2.62
CA ARG A 95 -4.33 -3.66 -1.27
C ARG A 95 -4.74 -4.65 -0.16
N ALA A 96 -4.00 -4.72 0.94
CA ALA A 96 -4.42 -5.48 2.11
C ALA A 96 -5.69 -4.86 2.76
N LEU A 97 -6.75 -5.63 2.94
CA LEU A 97 -8.04 -5.15 3.49
C LEU A 97 -8.26 -5.69 4.91
N THR A 98 -9.02 -4.99 5.75
CA THR A 98 -9.53 -5.58 7.01
C THR A 98 -10.73 -6.48 6.70
N ARG A 99 -11.12 -7.33 7.65
CA ARG A 99 -12.41 -8.05 7.58
C ARG A 99 -13.58 -7.09 7.37
N GLN A 100 -13.63 -6.01 8.15
CA GLN A 100 -14.64 -4.96 8.02
C GLN A 100 -14.68 -4.32 6.62
N ASP A 101 -13.52 -4.09 5.98
CA ASP A 101 -13.46 -3.57 4.62
C ASP A 101 -14.06 -4.58 3.62
N ILE A 102 -13.77 -5.87 3.78
CA ILE A 102 -14.28 -6.93 2.90
C ILE A 102 -15.80 -7.04 3.03
N ASP A 103 -16.32 -7.03 4.26
CA ASP A 103 -17.76 -7.07 4.54
C ASP A 103 -18.46 -5.86 3.93
N ARG A 104 -17.91 -4.65 4.15
CA ARG A 104 -18.44 -3.39 3.59
C ARG A 104 -18.46 -3.38 2.06
N LEU A 105 -17.46 -3.98 1.43
CA LEU A 105 -17.37 -4.05 -0.04
C LEU A 105 -18.27 -5.15 -0.63
N GLY A 106 -18.65 -6.15 0.18
CA GLY A 106 -19.35 -7.34 -0.25
C GLY A 106 -18.44 -8.32 -0.99
N TRP A 107 -17.16 -8.41 -0.61
CA TRP A 107 -16.13 -9.20 -1.32
C TRP A 107 -15.85 -10.57 -0.67
N ASN A 108 -16.81 -11.09 0.08
CA ASN A 108 -16.73 -12.43 0.69
C ASN A 108 -17.19 -13.56 -0.25
N ASP A 109 -17.71 -13.22 -1.43
CA ASP A 109 -18.23 -14.18 -2.40
C ASP A 109 -17.13 -14.93 -3.17
N GLU A 110 -17.55 -15.95 -3.92
CA GLU A 110 -16.66 -16.74 -4.78
C GLU A 110 -16.07 -15.91 -5.92
N TYR A 111 -16.81 -14.94 -6.44
CA TYR A 111 -16.36 -14.09 -7.54
C TYR A 111 -15.13 -13.25 -7.18
N HIS A 112 -15.05 -12.74 -5.96
CA HIS A 112 -13.92 -11.94 -5.47
C HIS A 112 -12.82 -12.80 -4.81
N SER A 113 -13.06 -14.10 -4.58
CA SER A 113 -12.13 -15.00 -3.89
C SER A 113 -10.74 -15.03 -4.52
N ALA A 114 -10.66 -14.91 -5.85
CA ALA A 114 -9.41 -14.90 -6.61
C ALA A 114 -8.44 -13.80 -6.16
N ARG A 115 -8.93 -12.73 -5.52
CA ARG A 115 -8.11 -11.67 -4.92
C ARG A 115 -7.07 -12.18 -3.94
N TRP A 116 -7.43 -13.22 -3.20
CA TRP A 116 -6.60 -13.80 -2.15
C TRP A 116 -5.65 -14.88 -2.67
N SER A 117 -5.59 -15.12 -3.98
CA SER A 117 -4.64 -16.08 -4.58
C SER A 117 -3.20 -15.57 -4.63
N VAL A 118 -2.99 -14.27 -4.46
CA VAL A 118 -1.69 -13.60 -4.47
C VAL A 118 -1.45 -12.84 -3.17
N LEU A 119 -0.18 -12.52 -2.88
CA LEU A 119 0.17 -11.66 -1.77
C LEU A 119 -0.41 -10.25 -1.98
N PRO A 120 -0.96 -9.61 -0.93
CA PRO A 120 -1.33 -8.21 -1.02
C PRO A 120 -0.10 -7.32 -1.22
N GLY A 121 -0.30 -6.18 -1.87
CA GLY A 121 0.74 -5.22 -2.22
C GLY A 121 0.76 -3.97 -1.33
N ILE A 122 1.94 -3.37 -1.16
CA ILE A 122 2.06 -1.97 -0.71
C ILE A 122 1.38 -1.06 -1.74
N THR A 123 1.74 -1.21 -3.01
CA THR A 123 1.09 -0.54 -4.15
C THR A 123 0.49 -1.56 -5.12
N GLY A 124 -0.29 -1.09 -6.10
CA GLY A 124 -1.02 -1.95 -7.02
C GLY A 124 -1.84 -1.16 -8.04
N LEU A 125 -2.34 -1.84 -9.08
CA LEU A 125 -3.09 -1.18 -10.15
C LEU A 125 -4.31 -0.41 -9.61
N ALA A 126 -5.10 -1.02 -8.74
CA ALA A 126 -6.27 -0.36 -8.16
C ALA A 126 -5.88 0.91 -7.37
N GLN A 127 -4.75 0.90 -6.67
CA GLN A 127 -4.22 2.07 -5.96
C GLN A 127 -3.83 3.20 -6.94
N LEU A 128 -3.24 2.87 -8.09
CA LEU A 128 -2.83 3.85 -9.10
C LEU A 128 -4.03 4.52 -9.78
N TYR A 129 -5.00 3.74 -10.23
CA TYR A 129 -6.20 4.24 -10.92
C TYR A 129 -7.25 4.82 -9.97
N GLY A 130 -7.00 4.75 -8.66
CA GLY A 130 -7.76 5.45 -7.65
C GLY A 130 -9.02 4.72 -7.28
N GLY A 131 -8.86 3.59 -6.57
CA GLY A 131 -9.90 2.75 -5.97
C GLY A 131 -10.91 3.45 -5.05
N GLN A 132 -11.59 4.46 -5.59
CA GLN A 132 -12.66 5.22 -4.97
C GLN A 132 -13.98 4.47 -5.08
N HIS A 133 -14.10 3.55 -6.03
CA HIS A 133 -15.27 2.69 -6.18
C HIS A 133 -14.91 1.20 -6.09
N ARG A 134 -15.79 0.40 -5.48
CA ARG A 134 -15.59 -1.06 -5.38
C ARG A 134 -15.43 -1.71 -6.76
N LYS A 135 -16.27 -1.33 -7.74
CA LYS A 135 -16.28 -1.95 -9.08
C LYS A 135 -14.97 -1.67 -9.82
N THR A 136 -14.49 -0.43 -9.78
CA THR A 136 -13.23 -0.03 -10.42
C THR A 136 -12.02 -0.66 -9.73
N SER A 137 -12.02 -0.70 -8.39
CA SER A 137 -10.96 -1.39 -7.63
C SER A 137 -10.87 -2.86 -8.00
N TRP A 138 -12.02 -3.55 -8.04
CA TRP A 138 -12.07 -4.95 -8.45
C TRP A 138 -11.65 -5.17 -9.91
N PHE A 139 -12.06 -4.30 -10.83
CA PHE A 139 -11.65 -4.38 -12.23
C PHE A 139 -10.12 -4.40 -12.37
N TRP A 140 -9.44 -3.48 -11.69
CA TRP A 140 -7.98 -3.38 -11.73
C TRP A 140 -7.28 -4.51 -10.96
N ASP A 141 -7.81 -4.93 -9.81
CA ASP A 141 -7.32 -6.11 -9.09
C ASP A 141 -7.42 -7.36 -9.99
N ARG A 142 -8.57 -7.60 -10.63
CA ARG A 142 -8.78 -8.73 -11.55
C ARG A 142 -7.86 -8.66 -12.77
N HIS A 143 -7.58 -7.48 -13.31
CA HIS A 143 -6.63 -7.31 -14.40
C HIS A 143 -5.22 -7.72 -13.99
N TYR A 144 -4.77 -7.31 -12.80
CA TYR A 144 -3.49 -7.72 -12.23
C TYR A 144 -3.40 -9.24 -12.02
N LEU A 145 -4.45 -9.84 -11.47
CA LEU A 145 -4.50 -11.28 -11.18
C LEU A 145 -4.37 -12.15 -12.43
N LYS A 146 -4.86 -11.68 -13.59
CA LYS A 146 -4.78 -12.43 -14.85
C LYS A 146 -3.35 -12.57 -15.36
N ASN A 147 -2.57 -11.49 -15.32
CA ASN A 147 -1.19 -11.50 -15.77
C ASN A 147 -0.41 -10.34 -15.12
N HIS A 148 0.63 -10.68 -14.36
CA HIS A 148 1.47 -9.72 -13.65
C HIS A 148 2.96 -10.00 -13.91
N PRO A 149 3.46 -9.72 -15.12
CA PRO A 149 4.87 -9.83 -15.41
C PRO A 149 5.67 -8.77 -14.63
N LEU A 150 6.95 -9.04 -14.36
CA LEU A 150 7.80 -8.12 -13.60
C LEU A 150 7.90 -6.71 -14.20
N LEU A 151 7.77 -6.59 -15.52
CA LEU A 151 7.76 -5.28 -16.19
C LEU A 151 6.54 -4.44 -15.79
N LEU A 152 5.37 -5.08 -15.61
CA LEU A 152 4.18 -4.42 -15.11
C LEU A 152 4.40 -3.97 -13.66
N ASP A 153 4.96 -4.82 -12.81
CA ASP A 153 5.29 -4.47 -11.42
C ASP A 153 6.23 -3.27 -11.35
N ALA A 154 7.30 -3.27 -12.15
CA ALA A 154 8.25 -2.15 -12.22
C ALA A 154 7.56 -0.85 -12.66
N GLY A 155 6.68 -0.91 -13.66
CA GLY A 155 5.87 0.22 -14.10
C GLY A 155 4.94 0.74 -13.00
N ILE A 156 4.30 -0.17 -12.24
CA ILE A 156 3.43 0.21 -11.13
C ILE A 156 4.22 0.93 -10.03
N VAL A 157 5.40 0.41 -9.67
CA VAL A 157 6.27 1.05 -8.67
C VAL A 157 6.72 2.43 -9.14
N ALA A 158 7.14 2.56 -10.40
CA ALA A 158 7.58 3.84 -10.95
C ALA A 158 6.47 4.90 -10.93
N VAL A 159 5.25 4.54 -11.38
CA VAL A 159 4.10 5.45 -11.34
C VAL A 159 3.71 5.78 -9.89
N SER A 160 3.72 4.81 -8.99
CA SER A 160 3.45 5.02 -7.56
C SER A 160 4.44 6.00 -6.93
N PHE A 161 5.73 5.88 -7.26
CA PHE A 161 6.77 6.77 -6.79
C PHE A 161 6.59 8.19 -7.35
N MET A 162 6.32 8.32 -8.65
CA MET A 162 5.99 9.60 -9.27
C MET A 162 4.78 10.26 -8.61
N MET A 163 3.74 9.50 -8.25
CA MET A 163 2.55 10.03 -7.58
C MET A 163 2.87 10.65 -6.22
N ASN A 164 3.82 10.07 -5.48
CA ASN A 164 4.26 10.61 -4.19
C ASN A 164 5.13 11.86 -4.37
N LEU A 165 5.94 11.96 -5.43
CA LEU A 165 6.79 13.13 -5.70
C LEU A 165 6.05 14.30 -6.33
N PHE A 166 5.23 14.04 -7.35
CA PHE A 166 4.63 15.08 -8.21
C PHE A 166 3.12 15.26 -7.97
N GLY A 167 2.54 14.46 -7.09
CA GLY A 167 1.12 14.47 -6.75
C GLY A 167 0.27 13.55 -7.61
N LYS A 168 -0.65 12.83 -6.96
CA LYS A 168 -1.53 11.81 -7.57
C LYS A 168 -2.30 12.33 -8.78
N THR A 169 -2.92 13.51 -8.67
CA THR A 169 -3.75 14.08 -9.74
C THR A 169 -2.94 14.37 -11.00
N ARG A 170 -1.78 15.02 -10.84
CA ARG A 170 -0.90 15.40 -11.96
C ARG A 170 -0.38 14.16 -12.70
N VAL A 171 0.08 13.16 -11.95
CA VAL A 171 0.62 11.93 -12.54
C VAL A 171 -0.49 11.12 -13.22
N ARG A 172 -1.70 11.03 -12.65
CA ARG A 172 -2.82 10.35 -13.33
C ARG A 172 -3.16 11.00 -14.66
N GLN A 173 -3.23 12.33 -14.71
CA GLN A 173 -3.50 13.05 -15.96
C GLN A 173 -2.42 12.81 -17.02
N TYR A 174 -1.16 12.73 -16.60
CA TYR A 174 -0.04 12.48 -17.50
C TYR A 174 0.00 11.04 -18.01
N VAL A 175 -0.13 10.05 -17.12
CA VAL A 175 0.03 8.62 -17.44
C VAL A 175 -1.22 8.04 -18.11
N PHE A 176 -2.42 8.48 -17.70
CA PHE A 176 -3.69 7.90 -18.16
C PHE A 176 -4.50 8.82 -19.10
N GLY A 177 -4.01 10.04 -19.34
CA GLY A 177 -4.69 11.07 -20.12
C GLY A 177 -5.89 11.70 -19.39
N ARG A 178 -6.52 12.73 -19.98
CA ARG A 178 -7.79 13.33 -19.50
C ARG A 178 -9.01 12.41 -19.65
N LYS A 179 -8.83 11.08 -19.70
CA LYS A 179 -9.96 10.17 -19.59
C LYS A 179 -10.37 10.19 -18.13
N ASP A 180 -11.48 10.88 -17.87
CA ASP A 180 -12.20 10.87 -16.61
C ASP A 180 -12.21 9.43 -16.06
N LEU A 181 -11.37 9.16 -15.06
CA LEU A 181 -11.42 7.94 -14.25
C LEU A 181 -12.62 8.04 -13.29
N LYS A 182 -13.82 8.28 -13.86
CA LYS A 182 -15.11 8.25 -13.16
C LYS A 182 -15.57 6.81 -12.99
#